data_AF-A0A6L7WRV6-F1
#
_entry.id   AF-A0A6L7WRV6-F1
#
_cell.length_a   1.000
_cell.length_b   1.000
_cell.length_c   1.000
_cell.angle_alpha   90.00
_cell.angle_beta   90.00
_cell.angle_gamma   90.00
#
_symmetry.space_group_name_H-M   'P 1'
#
loop_
_entity.id
_entity.type
_entity.pdbx_description
1 polymer ?
#
loop_
_entity_poly.entity_id
_entity_poly.type
_entity_poly.pdbx_seq_one_letter_code
_entity_poly.pdbx_strand_id
1 'polypeptide(L)'
;MIADFESRAQRTRAGYVPDGDAELSEWGKERVAIPASEWFPHTSIPAVVDERVVAGRTFIVHPEVAVGEDPVRQAGEMLQFYGPRTVEELRRLLPFDDIDRVLSDLVDAESLVRGPLVADDERIHLCDADNLETLIRFQRAAARPVFEARPATDFAPYLARWHQFGGTRSPERIGDAVDRLRGYSAPVAYWLDDALLPRLSDGALDGLEVEGVRWRGTSAETVMIGFEDDLDLLPRLETGDAPAPEGDLANDHHAALFRDPRARYTFNQLLDESGEAPETFNAAFWDAIWRGRIAADSFSVLAAGRDRSFRFEDVASPRSAMARQSGQAYASRRHLRTRMRAKAMAVSRGWPGTWYRVPDRASASDAIERLEENKDRSRILLDRYGVVTREAANREGGALRWAALFPALRVMELSGEVVSGLFFEAFSGPQFALPQAVRQLERLNTADATFWVSALDPVSPCGLSLRIEGLPQRRLGNHLGYFEGELAVVSESFARRLTIHLDVDDPALDALLPNLARICAARKRLTTETINGEPARSSPYLTALSRHLATVSDHKGVYLESRF
;
A
#
# COMPACT_ATOMS: atom_id res chain seq x y z
N MET A 1 -3.22 32.46 11.58
CA MET A 1 -2.42 32.26 10.36
C MET A 1 -2.73 33.32 9.32
N ILE A 2 -3.96 33.40 8.81
CA ILE A 2 -4.39 34.42 7.84
C ILE A 2 -4.04 35.83 8.31
N ALA A 3 -4.39 36.20 9.55
CA ALA A 3 -4.05 37.51 10.10
C ALA A 3 -2.53 37.81 10.20
N ASP A 4 -1.70 36.79 10.49
CA ASP A 4 -0.23 36.97 10.52
C ASP A 4 0.33 37.16 9.11
N PHE A 5 -0.20 36.42 8.12
CA PHE A 5 0.11 36.63 6.71
C PHE A 5 -0.27 38.05 6.25
N GLU A 6 -1.52 38.46 6.47
CA GLU A 6 -2.01 39.78 6.06
C GLU A 6 -1.20 40.92 6.71
N SER A 7 -0.89 40.80 8.01
CA SER A 7 -0.09 41.83 8.69
C SER A 7 1.31 42.05 8.10
N ARG A 8 1.90 41.00 7.51
CA ARG A 8 3.21 41.06 6.84
C ARG A 8 3.06 41.57 5.41
N ALA A 9 2.10 41.04 4.66
CA ALA A 9 1.82 41.45 3.28
C ALA A 9 1.47 42.94 3.22
N GLN A 10 0.60 43.40 4.12
CA GLN A 10 0.17 44.79 4.20
C GLN A 10 1.19 45.70 4.87
N ARG A 11 2.33 45.17 5.34
CA ARG A 11 3.37 45.91 6.07
C ARG A 11 2.83 46.64 7.32
N THR A 12 1.82 46.09 7.98
CA THR A 12 1.23 46.66 9.21
C THR A 12 1.85 46.07 10.48
N ARG A 13 2.62 44.99 10.37
CA ARG A 13 3.37 44.38 11.48
C ARG A 13 4.51 45.30 11.95
N ALA A 14 4.69 45.40 13.27
CA ALA A 14 5.82 46.11 13.86
C ALA A 14 7.17 45.67 13.25
N GLY A 15 7.96 46.64 12.78
CA GLY A 15 9.23 46.42 12.07
C GLY A 15 9.13 46.31 10.54
N TYR A 16 7.92 46.26 9.97
CA TYR A 16 7.68 46.28 8.52
C TYR A 16 6.98 47.55 8.02
N VAL A 17 6.43 48.34 8.95
CA VAL A 17 5.74 49.60 8.71
C VAL A 17 6.66 50.54 7.93
N PRO A 18 6.22 51.09 6.77
CA PRO A 18 7.01 52.06 6.01
C PRO A 18 7.41 53.25 6.89
N ASP A 19 8.69 53.64 6.85
CA ASP A 19 9.21 54.77 7.61
C ASP A 19 9.65 55.90 6.65
N GLY A 20 9.13 57.09 6.88
CA GLY A 20 9.36 58.28 6.06
C GLY A 20 8.55 58.37 4.76
N ASP A 21 8.54 59.56 4.17
CA ASP A 21 7.68 59.92 3.03
C ASP A 21 7.98 59.12 1.74
N ALA A 22 9.24 58.75 1.52
CA ALA A 22 9.65 58.00 0.32
C ALA A 22 9.13 56.56 0.35
N GLU A 23 9.26 55.86 1.48
CA GLU A 23 8.74 54.50 1.62
C GLU A 23 7.20 54.47 1.60
N LEU A 24 6.56 55.48 2.21
CA LEU A 24 5.10 55.62 2.18
C LEU A 24 4.56 55.89 0.77
N SER A 25 5.27 56.69 -0.03
CA SER A 25 4.93 56.94 -1.44
C SER A 25 4.97 55.65 -2.27
N GLU A 26 6.05 54.88 -2.20
CA GLU A 26 6.17 53.61 -2.92
C GLU A 26 5.15 52.57 -2.42
N TRP A 27 4.95 52.45 -1.11
CA TRP A 27 3.92 51.57 -0.54
C TRP A 27 2.50 51.94 -1.01
N GLY A 28 2.21 53.25 -1.13
CA GLY A 28 0.95 53.74 -1.69
C GLY A 28 0.76 53.38 -3.17
N LYS A 29 1.84 53.30 -3.96
CA LYS A 29 1.78 52.81 -5.35
C LYS A 29 1.55 51.30 -5.40
N GLU A 30 2.26 50.53 -4.59
CA GLU A 30 2.14 49.06 -4.53
C GLU A 30 0.73 48.60 -4.15
N ARG A 31 0.10 49.27 -3.18
CA ARG A 31 -1.22 48.89 -2.66
C ARG A 31 -2.39 49.36 -3.54
N VAL A 32 -2.13 50.15 -4.58
CA VAL A 32 -3.09 50.77 -5.52
C VAL A 32 -4.11 51.70 -4.83
N ALA A 33 -4.96 51.16 -3.95
CA ALA A 33 -5.89 51.89 -3.12
C ALA A 33 -6.03 51.22 -1.75
N ILE A 34 -5.78 51.97 -0.68
CA ILE A 34 -5.84 51.48 0.70
C ILE A 34 -7.16 51.94 1.32
N PRO A 35 -8.04 51.06 1.81
CA PRO A 35 -9.25 51.49 2.52
C PRO A 35 -8.89 52.40 3.69
N ALA A 36 -9.60 53.52 3.89
CA ALA A 36 -9.27 54.46 4.97
C ALA A 36 -9.35 53.80 6.38
N SER A 37 -10.14 52.74 6.54
CA SER A 37 -10.21 51.93 7.75
C SER A 37 -8.94 51.11 8.04
N GLU A 38 -8.09 50.89 7.03
CA GLU A 38 -6.82 50.16 7.15
C GLU A 38 -5.61 51.10 7.28
N TRP A 39 -5.83 52.41 7.16
CA TRP A 39 -4.79 53.40 7.41
C TRP A 39 -4.40 53.44 8.89
N PHE A 40 -3.11 53.63 9.17
CA PHE A 40 -2.57 53.59 10.53
C PHE A 40 -3.39 54.47 11.50
N PRO A 41 -3.95 53.91 12.59
CA PRO A 41 -4.70 54.69 13.55
C PRO A 41 -3.80 55.80 14.14
N HIS A 42 -4.25 57.05 14.06
CA HIS A 42 -3.59 58.25 14.61
C HIS A 42 -2.41 58.85 13.83
N THR A 43 -2.19 58.46 12.57
CA THR A 43 -1.20 59.11 11.69
C THR A 43 -1.90 60.02 10.68
N SER A 44 -1.52 61.30 10.64
CA SER A 44 -1.96 62.21 9.57
C SER A 44 -1.52 61.69 8.21
N ILE A 45 -2.39 61.78 7.20
CA ILE A 45 -2.07 61.40 5.82
C ILE A 45 -0.96 62.35 5.32
N PRO A 46 0.25 61.85 4.99
CA PRO A 46 1.32 62.70 4.50
C PRO A 46 1.05 63.15 3.06
N ALA A 47 1.64 64.27 2.65
CA ALA A 47 1.37 64.91 1.35
C ALA A 47 1.75 64.07 0.11
N VAL A 48 2.38 62.91 0.31
CA VAL A 48 2.76 61.97 -0.76
C VAL A 48 1.63 61.02 -1.18
N VAL A 49 0.51 61.02 -0.46
CA VAL A 49 -0.69 60.23 -0.75
C VAL A 49 -1.95 61.09 -0.59
N ASP A 50 -2.99 60.80 -1.36
CA ASP A 50 -4.26 61.54 -1.37
C ASP A 50 -5.39 60.70 -0.77
N GLU A 51 -6.31 61.36 -0.08
CA GLU A 51 -7.61 60.79 0.26
C GLU A 51 -8.58 60.98 -0.91
N ARG A 52 -9.17 59.89 -1.42
CA ARG A 52 -10.17 59.93 -2.49
C ARG A 52 -11.41 59.13 -2.13
N VAL A 53 -12.57 59.66 -2.51
CA VAL A 53 -13.85 58.96 -2.39
C VAL A 53 -14.17 58.29 -3.73
N VAL A 54 -14.20 56.96 -3.75
CA VAL A 54 -14.53 56.15 -4.92
C VAL A 54 -15.68 55.23 -4.55
N ALA A 55 -16.73 55.17 -5.39
CA ALA A 55 -17.89 54.32 -5.14
C ALA A 55 -18.48 54.47 -3.72
N GLY A 56 -18.57 55.73 -3.25
CA GLY A 56 -19.11 56.09 -1.93
C GLY A 56 -18.22 55.72 -0.73
N ARG A 57 -16.97 55.32 -0.95
CA ARG A 57 -16.03 54.84 0.07
C ARG A 57 -14.73 55.60 0.00
N THR A 58 -14.09 55.79 1.15
CA THR A 58 -12.84 56.55 1.26
C THR A 58 -11.62 55.64 1.16
N PHE A 59 -10.70 55.99 0.27
CA PHE A 59 -9.45 55.30 0.05
C PHE A 59 -8.27 56.28 0.12
N ILE A 60 -7.12 55.78 0.55
CA ILE A 60 -5.83 56.45 0.44
C ILE A 60 -5.13 55.92 -0.81
N VAL A 61 -4.77 56.81 -1.72
CA VAL A 61 -4.21 56.46 -3.04
C VAL A 61 -2.98 57.32 -3.32
N HIS A 62 -2.00 56.78 -4.03
CA HIS A 62 -0.91 57.61 -4.54
C HIS A 62 -1.44 58.54 -5.65
N PRO A 63 -0.98 59.81 -5.75
CA PRO A 63 -1.50 60.77 -6.73
C PRO A 63 -1.40 60.30 -8.19
N GLU A 64 -0.33 59.55 -8.50
CA GLU A 64 -0.05 58.98 -9.83
C GLU A 64 -0.92 57.74 -10.17
N VAL A 65 -1.63 57.17 -9.20
CA VAL A 65 -2.48 56.00 -9.43
C VAL A 65 -3.87 56.44 -9.87
N ALA A 66 -4.21 56.09 -11.11
CA ALA A 66 -5.54 56.32 -11.69
C ALA A 66 -6.49 55.15 -11.35
N VAL A 67 -7.12 55.22 -10.18
CA VAL A 67 -8.09 54.19 -9.73
C VAL A 67 -9.30 54.14 -10.66
N GLY A 68 -9.62 52.96 -11.18
CA GLY A 68 -10.78 52.69 -12.02
C GLY A 68 -10.50 52.59 -13.53
N GLU A 69 -9.28 52.91 -14.00
CA GLU A 69 -8.94 52.77 -15.44
C GLU A 69 -8.87 51.30 -15.90
N ASP A 70 -8.37 50.40 -15.04
CA ASP A 70 -8.31 48.97 -15.30
C ASP A 70 -8.75 48.19 -14.04
N PRO A 71 -10.07 48.01 -13.84
CA PRO A 71 -10.61 47.42 -12.62
C PRO A 71 -10.15 45.97 -12.39
N VAL A 72 -9.92 45.19 -13.45
CA VAL A 72 -9.52 43.78 -13.33
C VAL A 72 -8.08 43.69 -12.85
N ARG A 73 -7.14 44.40 -13.52
CA ARG A 73 -5.74 44.44 -13.09
C ARG A 73 -5.59 45.00 -11.68
N GLN A 74 -6.25 46.12 -11.40
CA GLN A 74 -6.15 46.79 -10.10
C GLN A 74 -6.76 45.94 -8.98
N ALA A 75 -7.88 45.26 -9.22
CA ALA A 75 -8.42 44.32 -8.24
C ALA A 75 -7.43 43.18 -7.97
N GLY A 76 -6.81 42.61 -9.01
CA GLY A 76 -5.76 41.60 -8.84
C GLY A 76 -4.60 42.10 -7.97
N GLU A 77 -4.03 43.26 -8.30
CA GLU A 77 -2.94 43.90 -7.55
C GLU A 77 -3.31 44.17 -6.08
N MET A 78 -4.54 44.64 -5.82
CA MET A 78 -5.01 44.86 -4.46
C MET A 78 -5.15 43.54 -3.68
N LEU A 79 -5.69 42.49 -4.31
CA LEU A 79 -5.99 41.22 -3.65
C LEU A 79 -4.75 40.42 -3.24
N GLN A 80 -3.58 40.71 -3.83
CA GLN A 80 -2.27 40.17 -3.40
C GLN A 80 -1.92 40.51 -1.93
N PHE A 81 -2.60 41.46 -1.31
CA PHE A 81 -2.36 41.85 0.09
C PHE A 81 -3.37 41.26 1.09
N TYR A 82 -4.28 40.40 0.65
CA TYR A 82 -5.36 39.85 1.48
C TYR A 82 -5.40 38.33 1.41
N GLY A 83 -5.81 37.69 2.50
CA GLY A 83 -6.20 36.29 2.52
C GLY A 83 -7.63 36.08 2.00
N PRO A 84 -8.22 34.89 2.22
CA PRO A 84 -9.57 34.59 1.76
C PRO A 84 -10.60 35.61 2.27
N ARG A 85 -11.46 36.08 1.36
CA ARG A 85 -12.55 37.03 1.64
C ARG A 85 -13.84 36.62 0.92
N THR A 86 -14.96 36.88 1.56
CA THR A 86 -16.28 36.74 0.93
C THR A 86 -16.54 37.86 -0.07
N VAL A 87 -17.44 37.64 -1.03
CA VAL A 87 -17.84 38.68 -2.00
C VAL A 87 -18.35 39.94 -1.29
N GLU A 88 -19.05 39.80 -0.15
CA GLU A 88 -19.54 40.94 0.62
C GLU A 88 -18.41 41.79 1.21
N GLU A 89 -17.34 41.16 1.69
CA GLU A 89 -16.15 41.86 2.17
C GLU A 89 -15.40 42.54 1.02
N LEU A 90 -15.26 41.86 -0.12
CA LEU A 90 -14.65 42.43 -1.32
C LEU A 90 -15.42 43.63 -1.86
N ARG A 91 -16.76 43.62 -1.74
CA ARG A 91 -17.61 44.79 -2.05
C ARG A 91 -17.35 46.00 -1.18
N ARG A 92 -16.78 45.83 0.02
CA ARG A 92 -16.34 46.94 0.87
C ARG A 92 -14.91 47.34 0.54
N LEU A 93 -14.07 46.36 0.22
CA LEU A 93 -12.63 46.48 0.03
C LEU A 93 -12.20 47.13 -1.30
N LEU A 94 -12.83 46.78 -2.41
CA LEU A 94 -12.36 47.16 -3.74
C LEU A 94 -13.04 48.44 -4.26
N PRO A 95 -12.32 49.41 -4.82
CA PRO A 95 -12.85 50.73 -5.22
C PRO A 95 -13.63 50.70 -6.55
N PHE A 96 -14.46 49.67 -6.78
CA PHE A 96 -15.22 49.48 -8.03
C PHE A 96 -16.69 49.22 -7.74
N ASP A 97 -17.57 49.56 -8.69
CA ASP A 97 -19.01 49.27 -8.60
C ASP A 97 -19.37 47.91 -9.25
N ASP A 98 -18.71 47.56 -10.35
CA ASP A 98 -18.94 46.32 -11.12
C ASP A 98 -18.09 45.14 -10.62
N ILE A 99 -18.16 44.89 -9.31
CA ILE A 99 -17.29 43.91 -8.63
C ILE A 99 -17.57 42.49 -9.08
N ASP A 100 -18.84 42.13 -9.30
CA ASP A 100 -19.20 40.75 -9.67
C ASP A 100 -18.58 40.34 -11.02
N ARG A 101 -18.58 41.23 -12.02
CA ARG A 101 -17.89 40.98 -13.30
C ARG A 101 -16.39 40.89 -13.12
N VAL A 102 -15.78 41.85 -12.40
CA VAL A 102 -14.33 41.88 -12.17
C VAL A 102 -13.83 40.62 -11.47
N LEU A 103 -14.55 40.14 -10.45
CA LEU A 103 -14.21 38.89 -9.77
C LEU A 103 -14.40 37.67 -10.67
N SER A 104 -15.42 37.64 -11.52
CA SER A 104 -15.61 36.58 -12.50
C SER A 104 -14.44 36.50 -13.47
N ASP A 105 -14.03 37.64 -14.04
CA ASP A 105 -12.92 37.70 -15.00
C ASP A 105 -11.61 37.21 -14.37
N LEU A 106 -11.35 37.55 -13.10
CA LEU A 106 -10.16 37.08 -12.36
C LEU A 106 -10.20 35.58 -12.01
N VAL A 107 -11.38 35.02 -11.77
CA VAL A 107 -11.56 33.58 -11.55
C VAL A 107 -11.38 32.82 -12.87
N ASP A 108 -11.94 33.32 -13.97
CA ASP A 108 -11.79 32.75 -15.30
C ASP A 108 -10.34 32.81 -15.79
N ALA A 109 -9.58 33.82 -15.35
CA ALA A 109 -8.14 33.95 -15.58
C ALA A 109 -7.26 33.18 -14.57
N GLU A 110 -7.87 32.36 -13.70
CA GLU A 110 -7.19 31.56 -12.65
C GLU A 110 -6.34 32.36 -11.65
N SER A 111 -6.50 33.68 -11.61
CA SER A 111 -5.80 34.56 -10.66
C SER A 111 -6.47 34.57 -9.27
N LEU A 112 -7.79 34.31 -9.23
CA LEU A 112 -8.54 34.09 -8.00
C LEU A 112 -9.06 32.66 -7.91
N VAL A 113 -8.90 32.07 -6.73
CA VAL A 113 -9.51 30.78 -6.38
C VAL A 113 -10.80 31.03 -5.61
N ARG A 114 -11.89 30.36 -6.00
CA ARG A 114 -13.21 30.47 -5.38
C ARG A 114 -13.61 29.15 -4.70
N GLY A 115 -13.96 29.19 -3.41
CA GLY A 115 -14.42 28.00 -2.68
C GLY A 115 -14.56 28.19 -1.17
N PRO A 116 -14.89 27.14 -0.40
CA PRO A 116 -14.82 27.14 1.06
C PRO A 116 -13.35 27.05 1.51
N LEU A 117 -12.64 28.18 1.47
CA LEU A 117 -11.18 28.24 1.66
C LEU A 117 -10.73 28.33 3.12
N VAL A 118 -11.66 28.47 4.05
CA VAL A 118 -11.38 28.67 5.48
C VAL A 118 -11.94 27.48 6.27
N ALA A 119 -11.11 26.87 7.11
CA ALA A 119 -11.52 25.75 7.94
C ALA A 119 -12.66 26.16 8.89
N ASP A 120 -13.63 25.26 9.07
CA ASP A 120 -14.85 25.48 9.89
C ASP A 120 -15.74 26.64 9.41
N ASP A 121 -15.58 27.09 8.15
CA ASP A 121 -16.41 28.12 7.53
C ASP A 121 -16.87 27.66 6.13
N GLU A 122 -18.16 27.36 6.00
CA GLU A 122 -18.76 26.85 4.76
C GLU A 122 -19.01 27.95 3.71
N ARG A 123 -18.78 29.23 4.05
CA ARG A 123 -19.01 30.34 3.12
C ARG A 123 -18.05 30.27 1.94
N ILE A 124 -18.49 30.76 0.78
CA ILE A 124 -17.64 30.88 -0.39
C ILE A 124 -16.75 32.11 -0.25
N HIS A 125 -15.45 31.85 -0.24
CA HIS A 125 -14.39 32.84 -0.24
C HIS A 125 -13.74 32.91 -1.62
N LEU A 126 -13.15 34.07 -1.91
CA LEU A 126 -12.21 34.27 -3.00
C LEU A 126 -10.86 34.63 -2.38
N CYS A 127 -9.79 34.10 -2.96
CA CYS A 127 -8.42 34.40 -2.55
C CYS A 127 -7.53 34.43 -3.78
N ASP A 128 -6.56 35.35 -3.79
CA ASP A 128 -5.47 35.32 -4.75
C ASP A 128 -4.77 33.96 -4.73
N ALA A 129 -4.46 33.43 -5.92
CA ALA A 129 -3.95 32.07 -6.07
C ALA A 129 -2.59 31.86 -5.37
N ASP A 130 -1.68 32.82 -5.48
CA ASP A 130 -0.34 32.77 -4.88
C ASP A 130 -0.42 32.93 -3.35
N ASN A 131 -1.33 33.78 -2.87
CA ASN A 131 -1.62 33.94 -1.45
C ASN A 131 -2.21 32.68 -0.84
N LEU A 132 -3.18 32.05 -1.52
CA LEU A 132 -3.76 30.79 -1.08
C LEU A 132 -2.69 29.70 -1.03
N GLU A 133 -1.82 29.59 -2.03
CA GLU A 133 -0.70 28.65 -2.02
C GLU A 133 0.23 28.89 -0.81
N THR A 134 0.55 30.16 -0.53
CA THR A 134 1.38 30.55 0.61
C THR A 134 0.75 30.18 1.95
N LEU A 135 -0.55 30.46 2.11
CA LEU A 135 -1.31 30.14 3.32
C LEU A 135 -1.40 28.63 3.54
N ILE A 136 -1.67 27.85 2.48
CA ILE A 136 -1.65 26.39 2.54
C ILE A 136 -0.25 25.89 2.91
N ARG A 137 0.82 26.50 2.37
CA ARG A 137 2.20 26.15 2.76
C ARG A 137 2.47 26.41 4.24
N PHE A 138 1.98 27.51 4.81
CA PHE A 138 2.08 27.79 6.24
C PHE A 138 1.28 26.79 7.08
N GLN A 139 0.07 26.43 6.65
CA GLN A 139 -0.74 25.40 7.30
C GLN A 139 -0.02 24.05 7.31
N ARG A 140 0.54 23.64 6.17
CA ARG A 140 1.34 22.42 6.06
C ARG A 140 2.58 22.45 6.95
N ALA A 141 3.31 23.57 6.97
CA ALA A 141 4.49 23.72 7.81
C ALA A 141 4.16 23.63 9.31
N ALA A 142 3.04 24.25 9.73
CA ALA A 142 2.56 24.17 11.10
C ALA A 142 2.02 22.77 11.47
N ALA A 143 1.51 22.02 10.49
CA ALA A 143 0.98 20.67 10.67
C ALA A 143 2.05 19.56 10.61
N ARG A 144 3.31 19.87 10.26
CA ARG A 144 4.40 18.89 10.26
C ARG A 144 4.68 18.44 11.70
N PRO A 145 4.45 17.16 12.04
CA PRO A 145 4.76 16.66 13.38
C PRO A 145 6.26 16.75 13.62
N VAL A 146 6.65 17.31 14.76
CA VAL A 146 8.04 17.19 15.25
C VAL A 146 8.18 15.77 15.78
N PHE A 147 8.68 14.89 14.93
CA PHE A 147 8.83 13.47 15.22
C PHE A 147 10.31 13.13 15.37
N GLU A 148 10.68 12.48 16.47
CA GLU A 148 12.02 11.92 16.66
C GLU A 148 12.09 10.58 15.93
N ALA A 149 12.99 10.49 14.95
CA ALA A 149 13.14 9.29 14.13
C ALA A 149 13.44 8.07 15.00
N ARG A 150 12.75 6.96 14.73
CA ARG A 150 12.94 5.69 15.42
C ARG A 150 14.05 4.88 14.76
N PRO A 151 14.79 4.03 15.48
CA PRO A 151 15.77 3.12 14.88
C PRO A 151 15.16 2.22 13.81
N ALA A 152 15.95 1.78 12.83
CA ALA A 152 15.47 0.88 11.77
C ALA A 152 14.97 -0.48 12.29
N THR A 153 15.42 -0.91 13.46
CA THR A 153 14.98 -2.13 14.15
C THR A 153 13.51 -2.06 14.57
N ASP A 154 12.98 -0.86 14.84
CA ASP A 154 11.57 -0.65 15.23
C ASP A 154 10.60 -0.83 14.04
N PHE A 155 11.10 -0.88 12.80
CA PHE A 155 10.27 -0.96 11.60
C PHE A 155 9.43 -2.25 11.57
N ALA A 156 10.02 -3.40 11.90
CA ALA A 156 9.31 -4.67 11.90
C ALA A 156 8.29 -4.77 13.05
N PRO A 157 8.60 -4.42 14.32
CA PRO A 157 7.61 -4.30 15.39
C PRO A 157 6.46 -3.35 15.07
N TYR A 158 6.76 -2.18 14.49
CA TYR A 158 5.75 -1.24 14.02
C TYR A 158 4.82 -1.87 12.99
N LEU A 159 5.38 -2.51 11.95
CA LEU A 159 4.58 -3.17 10.92
C LEU A 159 3.78 -4.35 11.48
N ALA A 160 4.34 -5.12 12.41
CA ALA A 160 3.62 -6.21 13.06
C ALA A 160 2.36 -5.67 13.75
N ARG A 161 2.45 -4.54 14.47
CA ARG A 161 1.29 -3.86 15.05
C ARG A 161 0.34 -3.31 13.98
N TRP A 162 0.85 -2.71 12.91
CA TRP A 162 0.06 -2.15 11.80
C TRP A 162 -0.75 -3.21 11.03
N HIS A 163 -0.16 -4.41 10.87
CA HIS A 163 -0.80 -5.61 10.36
C HIS A 163 -1.52 -6.41 11.46
N GLN A 164 -1.58 -5.87 12.69
CA GLN A 164 -2.31 -6.43 13.82
C GLN A 164 -1.93 -7.89 14.16
N PHE A 165 -0.64 -8.21 14.09
CA PHE A 165 -0.07 -9.47 14.59
C PHE A 165 -0.29 -9.57 16.10
N GLY A 166 -0.51 -10.80 16.60
CA GLY A 166 -0.80 -11.04 18.01
C GLY A 166 -2.22 -10.65 18.46
N GLY A 167 -3.02 -10.01 17.60
CA GLY A 167 -4.43 -9.71 17.87
C GLY A 167 -5.36 -10.90 17.68
N THR A 168 -6.61 -10.78 18.17
CA THR A 168 -7.66 -11.80 18.01
C THR A 168 -7.95 -12.04 16.53
N ARG A 169 -7.77 -13.28 16.07
CA ARG A 169 -8.10 -13.68 14.70
C ARG A 169 -9.61 -13.88 14.58
N SER A 170 -10.25 -13.16 13.68
CA SER A 170 -11.69 -13.29 13.46
C SER A 170 -12.04 -13.11 11.98
N PRO A 171 -13.15 -13.71 11.51
CA PRO A 171 -13.60 -13.54 10.12
C PRO A 171 -13.89 -12.08 9.74
N GLU A 172 -14.29 -11.25 10.71
CA GLU A 172 -14.60 -9.82 10.48
C GLU A 172 -13.37 -8.99 10.10
N ARG A 173 -12.15 -9.54 10.28
CA ARG A 173 -10.88 -8.87 9.95
C ARG A 173 -10.39 -9.16 8.54
N ILE A 174 -11.15 -9.89 7.72
CA ILE A 174 -10.77 -10.20 6.35
C ILE A 174 -10.51 -8.92 5.55
N GLY A 175 -11.39 -7.92 5.64
CA GLY A 175 -11.21 -6.62 4.96
C GLY A 175 -9.88 -5.97 5.30
N ASP A 176 -9.61 -5.75 6.59
CA ASP A 176 -8.33 -5.20 7.07
C ASP A 176 -7.12 -6.00 6.54
N ALA A 177 -7.17 -7.34 6.63
CA ALA A 177 -6.07 -8.18 6.19
C ALA A 177 -5.84 -8.07 4.67
N VAL A 178 -6.92 -7.99 3.89
CA VAL A 178 -6.89 -7.79 2.44
C VAL A 178 -6.33 -6.41 2.12
N ASP A 179 -6.75 -5.33 2.77
CA ASP A 179 -6.20 -3.99 2.54
C ASP A 179 -4.69 -3.93 2.78
N ARG A 180 -4.22 -4.65 3.80
CA ARG A 180 -2.79 -4.76 4.10
C ARG A 180 -2.01 -5.64 3.12
N LEU A 181 -2.67 -6.51 2.35
CA LEU A 181 -2.05 -7.53 1.51
C LEU A 181 -2.37 -7.39 0.01
N ARG A 182 -3.34 -6.55 -0.36
CA ARG A 182 -3.80 -6.34 -1.74
C ARG A 182 -2.67 -5.88 -2.64
N GLY A 183 -2.56 -6.44 -3.84
CA GLY A 183 -1.51 -6.12 -4.79
C GLY A 183 -0.12 -6.70 -4.45
N TYR A 184 0.03 -7.44 -3.34
CA TYR A 184 1.31 -8.03 -2.96
C TYR A 184 1.62 -9.24 -3.85
N SER A 185 2.78 -9.28 -4.51
CA SER A 185 3.15 -10.40 -5.38
C SER A 185 3.99 -11.42 -4.61
N ALA A 186 3.48 -12.63 -4.43
CA ALA A 186 4.19 -13.67 -3.67
C ALA A 186 3.86 -15.11 -4.10
N PRO A 187 4.74 -16.08 -3.79
CA PRO A 187 4.50 -17.48 -4.14
C PRO A 187 3.19 -18.01 -3.57
N VAL A 188 2.50 -18.87 -4.32
CA VAL A 188 1.26 -19.53 -3.90
C VAL A 188 1.44 -20.26 -2.56
N ALA A 189 2.58 -20.94 -2.38
CA ALA A 189 2.88 -21.60 -1.11
C ALA A 189 2.92 -20.62 0.08
N TYR A 190 3.51 -19.45 -0.09
CA TYR A 190 3.52 -18.42 0.95
C TYR A 190 2.10 -17.91 1.27
N TRP A 191 1.28 -17.67 0.25
CA TRP A 191 -0.11 -17.23 0.46
C TRP A 191 -0.91 -18.21 1.30
N LEU A 192 -0.80 -19.50 0.98
CA LEU A 192 -1.58 -20.55 1.62
C LEU A 192 -1.04 -20.95 3.00
N ASP A 193 0.28 -20.90 3.21
CA ASP A 193 0.91 -21.46 4.41
C ASP A 193 1.30 -20.39 5.43
N ASP A 194 1.62 -19.16 4.99
CA ASP A 194 2.30 -18.15 5.83
C ASP A 194 1.61 -16.77 5.85
N ALA A 195 1.02 -16.30 4.74
CA ALA A 195 0.58 -14.90 4.61
C ALA A 195 -0.68 -14.59 5.41
N LEU A 196 -1.69 -15.46 5.29
CA LEU A 196 -3.01 -15.25 5.89
C LEU A 196 -3.04 -15.69 7.35
N LEU A 197 -2.24 -16.69 7.71
CA LEU A 197 -2.26 -17.36 9.00
C LEU A 197 -2.04 -16.46 10.23
N PRO A 198 -1.15 -15.45 10.19
CA PRO A 198 -0.95 -14.54 11.32
C PRO A 198 -2.11 -13.57 11.51
N ARG A 199 -2.90 -13.33 10.45
CA ARG A 199 -3.92 -12.27 10.36
C ARG A 199 -5.34 -12.80 10.49
N LEU A 200 -5.60 -13.99 9.97
CA LEU A 200 -6.94 -14.58 9.84
C LEU A 200 -7.01 -15.96 10.50
N SER A 201 -8.23 -16.35 10.86
CA SER A 201 -8.51 -17.70 11.37
C SER A 201 -8.34 -18.75 10.27
N ASP A 202 -8.24 -20.01 10.68
CA ASP A 202 -8.20 -21.12 9.71
C ASP A 202 -9.48 -21.11 8.84
N GLY A 203 -9.37 -21.51 7.57
CA GLY A 203 -10.50 -21.49 6.62
C GLY A 203 -10.80 -20.14 5.96
N ALA A 204 -9.95 -19.14 6.12
CA ALA A 204 -10.17 -17.78 5.59
C ALA A 204 -10.31 -17.66 4.06
N LEU A 205 -9.88 -18.66 3.29
CA LEU A 205 -9.95 -18.63 1.82
C LEU A 205 -11.39 -18.50 1.32
N ASP A 206 -12.34 -19.20 1.93
CA ASP A 206 -13.76 -19.13 1.55
C ASP A 206 -14.32 -17.74 1.84
N GLY A 207 -13.86 -17.10 2.92
CA GLY A 207 -14.23 -15.73 3.28
C GLY A 207 -13.70 -14.70 2.28
N LEU A 208 -12.50 -14.91 1.72
CA LEU A 208 -11.96 -14.03 0.67
C LEU A 208 -12.82 -14.04 -0.60
N GLU A 209 -13.36 -15.20 -0.99
CA GLU A 209 -14.25 -15.32 -2.15
C GLU A 209 -15.56 -14.54 -1.93
N VAL A 210 -16.13 -14.63 -0.72
CA VAL A 210 -17.35 -13.91 -0.32
C VAL A 210 -17.15 -12.39 -0.32
N GLU A 211 -15.99 -11.92 0.15
CA GLU A 211 -15.61 -10.49 0.14
C GLU A 211 -15.29 -9.97 -1.27
N GLY A 212 -15.36 -10.81 -2.31
CA GLY A 212 -15.11 -10.37 -3.69
C GLY A 212 -13.63 -10.25 -4.03
N VAL A 213 -12.73 -10.77 -3.19
CA VAL A 213 -11.29 -10.78 -3.46
C VAL A 213 -11.01 -11.73 -4.63
N ARG A 214 -10.08 -11.33 -5.48
CA ARG A 214 -9.60 -12.10 -6.63
C ARG A 214 -8.10 -12.33 -6.51
N TRP A 215 -7.59 -13.23 -7.33
CA TRP A 215 -6.17 -13.45 -7.49
C TRP A 215 -5.77 -13.40 -8.95
N ARG A 216 -4.52 -13.03 -9.22
CA ARG A 216 -3.95 -12.98 -10.57
C ARG A 216 -2.50 -13.46 -10.52
N GLY A 217 -2.09 -14.25 -11.50
CA GLY A 217 -0.68 -14.65 -11.63
C GLY A 217 0.21 -13.48 -12.05
N THR A 218 1.43 -13.48 -11.54
CA THR A 218 2.45 -12.43 -11.81
C THR A 218 3.76 -13.01 -12.32
N SER A 219 4.10 -14.23 -11.89
CA SER A 219 5.21 -15.03 -12.42
C SER A 219 4.95 -16.51 -12.11
N ALA A 220 5.86 -17.40 -12.51
CA ALA A 220 5.75 -18.82 -12.22
C ALA A 220 5.48 -19.07 -10.71
N GLU A 221 4.35 -19.72 -10.43
CA GLU A 221 3.85 -20.04 -9.07
C GLU A 221 3.70 -18.84 -8.12
N THR A 222 3.67 -17.62 -8.66
CA THR A 222 3.51 -16.38 -7.90
C THR A 222 2.20 -15.72 -8.29
N VAL A 223 1.44 -15.31 -7.28
CA VAL A 223 0.17 -14.62 -7.46
C VAL A 223 0.12 -13.38 -6.59
N MET A 224 -0.74 -12.47 -7.00
CA MET A 224 -1.19 -11.34 -6.20
C MET A 224 -2.69 -11.52 -5.91
N ILE A 225 -3.13 -11.03 -4.76
CA ILE A 225 -4.55 -10.99 -4.39
C ILE A 225 -5.00 -9.53 -4.29
N GLY A 226 -6.29 -9.26 -4.44
CA GLY A 226 -6.86 -7.93 -4.26
C GLY A 226 -8.27 -7.83 -4.82
N PHE A 227 -8.89 -6.67 -4.66
CA PHE A 227 -10.12 -6.36 -5.37
C PHE A 227 -9.83 -6.16 -6.87
N GLU A 228 -10.83 -6.32 -7.72
CA GLU A 228 -10.66 -6.23 -9.18
C GLU A 228 -10.05 -4.89 -9.59
N ASP A 229 -10.52 -3.78 -9.02
CA ASP A 229 -9.97 -2.44 -9.28
C ASP A 229 -8.49 -2.32 -8.89
N ASP A 230 -8.08 -2.90 -7.75
CA ASP A 230 -6.68 -2.88 -7.29
C ASP A 230 -5.77 -3.71 -8.19
N LEU A 231 -6.27 -4.87 -8.64
CA LEU A 231 -5.55 -5.70 -9.59
C LEU A 231 -5.40 -4.96 -10.92
N ASP A 232 -6.44 -4.28 -11.38
CA ASP A 232 -6.40 -3.52 -12.62
C ASP A 232 -5.44 -2.33 -12.58
N LEU A 233 -5.25 -1.72 -11.41
CA LEU A 233 -4.23 -0.67 -11.21
C LEU A 233 -2.81 -1.20 -11.39
N LEU A 234 -2.57 -2.50 -11.21
CA LEU A 234 -1.25 -3.09 -11.26
C LEU A 234 -1.07 -3.78 -12.62
N PRO A 235 -0.26 -3.23 -13.54
CA PRO A 235 -0.10 -3.81 -14.86
C PRO A 235 0.52 -5.22 -14.75
N ARG A 236 0.20 -6.07 -15.73
CA ARG A 236 0.86 -7.37 -15.89
C ARG A 236 2.37 -7.13 -15.95
N LEU A 237 3.12 -7.87 -15.14
CA LEU A 237 4.58 -7.84 -15.22
C LEU A 237 4.97 -8.47 -16.55
N GLU A 238 5.33 -7.66 -17.53
CA GLU A 238 5.98 -8.17 -18.73
C GLU A 238 7.30 -8.80 -18.28
N THR A 239 7.42 -10.11 -18.46
CA THR A 239 8.65 -10.83 -18.18
C THR A 239 9.73 -10.38 -19.17
N GLY A 240 10.51 -9.36 -18.79
CA GLY A 240 11.73 -8.91 -19.47
C GLY A 240 11.65 -7.49 -20.05
N ASP A 241 12.78 -6.78 -20.06
CA ASP A 241 13.01 -5.47 -20.73
C ASP A 241 12.88 -5.53 -22.28
N ALA A 242 12.26 -6.58 -22.83
CA ALA A 242 11.97 -6.67 -24.25
C ALA A 242 10.53 -6.22 -24.47
N PRO A 243 10.27 -5.20 -25.32
CA PRO A 243 8.90 -4.87 -25.70
C PRO A 243 8.26 -6.15 -26.23
N ALA A 244 7.07 -6.49 -25.72
CA ALA A 244 6.26 -7.53 -26.31
C ALA A 244 6.18 -7.25 -27.82
N PRO A 245 6.64 -8.16 -28.69
CA PRO A 245 6.57 -7.90 -30.12
C PRO A 245 5.11 -7.60 -30.47
N GLU A 246 4.86 -6.43 -31.08
CA GLU A 246 3.55 -6.05 -31.58
C GLU A 246 3.04 -7.18 -32.51
N GLY A 247 2.14 -8.01 -31.97
CA GLY A 247 1.69 -9.24 -32.63
C GLY A 247 1.37 -10.42 -31.69
N ASP A 248 1.83 -10.42 -30.43
CA ASP A 248 1.68 -11.59 -29.55
C ASP A 248 0.24 -11.83 -29.04
N LEU A 249 -0.63 -10.81 -29.10
CA LEU A 249 -2.07 -10.95 -28.81
C LEU A 249 -2.78 -11.93 -29.77
N ALA A 250 -2.25 -12.12 -30.98
CA ALA A 250 -2.79 -13.02 -31.99
C ALA A 250 -2.29 -14.48 -31.86
N ASN A 251 -1.26 -14.73 -31.06
CA ASN A 251 -0.59 -16.03 -30.93
C ASN A 251 -0.79 -16.73 -29.58
N ASP A 252 -1.54 -16.14 -28.65
CA ASP A 252 -1.91 -16.82 -27.40
C ASP A 252 -3.08 -17.78 -27.66
N HIS A 253 -2.75 -18.96 -28.20
CA HIS A 253 -3.69 -20.00 -28.59
C HIS A 253 -4.68 -20.33 -27.46
N HIS A 254 -4.23 -20.29 -26.20
CA HIS A 254 -5.04 -20.64 -25.03
C HIS A 254 -5.96 -19.50 -24.58
N ALA A 255 -5.58 -18.24 -24.77
CA ALA A 255 -6.48 -17.10 -24.56
C ALA A 255 -7.59 -17.04 -25.62
N ALA A 256 -7.32 -17.48 -26.86
CA ALA A 256 -8.31 -17.55 -27.93
C ALA A 256 -9.40 -18.62 -27.72
N LEU A 257 -9.17 -19.60 -26.82
CA LEU A 257 -10.19 -20.60 -26.45
C LEU A 257 -11.37 -19.98 -25.69
N PHE A 258 -11.19 -18.78 -25.12
CA PHE A 258 -12.26 -18.02 -24.46
C PHE A 258 -13.07 -17.25 -25.51
N ARG A 259 -13.97 -17.96 -26.22
CA ARG A 259 -14.80 -17.39 -27.30
C ARG A 259 -15.60 -16.15 -26.86
N ASP A 260 -16.13 -16.17 -25.64
CA ASP A 260 -16.71 -15.00 -24.99
C ASP A 260 -15.80 -14.57 -23.81
N PRO A 261 -15.14 -13.41 -23.88
CA PRO A 261 -14.29 -12.91 -22.80
C PRO A 261 -15.00 -12.72 -21.46
N ARG A 262 -16.34 -12.63 -21.46
CA ARG A 262 -17.14 -12.50 -20.23
C ARG A 262 -17.61 -13.83 -19.67
N ALA A 263 -17.52 -14.91 -20.44
CA ALA A 263 -17.99 -16.23 -20.02
C ALA A 263 -17.00 -16.91 -19.07
N ARG A 264 -17.55 -17.87 -18.30
CA ARG A 264 -16.79 -18.76 -17.42
C ARG A 264 -16.73 -20.15 -18.04
N TYR A 265 -15.53 -20.72 -18.09
CA TYR A 265 -15.28 -22.05 -18.65
C TYR A 265 -14.67 -22.97 -17.59
N THR A 266 -14.93 -24.27 -17.67
CA THR A 266 -14.21 -25.26 -16.88
C THR A 266 -12.93 -25.69 -17.60
N PHE A 267 -11.94 -26.19 -16.86
CA PHE A 267 -10.68 -26.68 -17.47
C PHE A 267 -10.93 -27.73 -18.56
N ASN A 268 -11.82 -28.68 -18.33
CA ASN A 268 -12.12 -29.74 -19.29
C ASN A 268 -12.77 -29.18 -20.57
N GLN A 269 -13.64 -28.16 -20.47
CA GLN A 269 -14.22 -27.53 -21.67
C GLN A 269 -13.14 -26.87 -22.53
N LEU A 270 -12.16 -26.20 -21.90
CA LEU A 270 -11.05 -25.56 -22.62
C LEU A 270 -10.09 -26.60 -23.21
N LEU A 271 -9.84 -27.71 -22.49
CA LEU A 271 -9.03 -28.83 -22.98
C LEU A 271 -9.69 -29.55 -24.17
N ASP A 272 -11.00 -29.81 -24.09
CA ASP A 272 -11.74 -30.45 -25.18
C ASP A 272 -11.78 -29.57 -26.43
N GLU A 273 -11.92 -28.25 -26.24
CA GLU A 273 -11.94 -27.26 -27.33
C GLU A 273 -10.55 -27.07 -27.98
N SER A 274 -9.46 -27.16 -27.22
CA SER A 274 -8.10 -27.01 -27.77
C SER A 274 -7.69 -28.17 -28.67
N GLY A 275 -8.21 -29.37 -28.40
CA GLY A 275 -7.82 -30.61 -29.10
C GLY A 275 -6.37 -31.04 -28.82
N GLU A 276 -5.71 -30.43 -27.84
CA GLU A 276 -4.33 -30.72 -27.44
C GLU A 276 -4.22 -31.93 -26.50
N ALA A 277 -3.01 -32.48 -26.37
CA ALA A 277 -2.71 -33.44 -25.31
C ALA A 277 -2.78 -32.76 -23.92
N PRO A 278 -3.33 -33.42 -22.88
CA PRO A 278 -3.54 -32.80 -21.56
C PRO A 278 -2.29 -32.18 -20.93
N GLU A 279 -1.13 -32.82 -21.06
CA GLU A 279 0.13 -32.34 -20.48
C GLU A 279 0.63 -31.07 -21.17
N THR A 280 0.56 -31.03 -22.51
CA THR A 280 0.94 -29.85 -23.32
C THR A 280 0.01 -28.69 -23.01
N PHE A 281 -1.30 -28.96 -22.99
CA PHE A 281 -2.32 -27.97 -22.65
C PHE A 281 -2.10 -27.43 -21.24
N ASN A 282 -1.87 -28.29 -20.25
CA ASN A 282 -1.65 -27.88 -18.86
C ASN A 282 -0.43 -26.95 -18.73
N ALA A 283 0.67 -27.24 -19.42
CA ALA A 283 1.87 -26.41 -19.36
C ALA A 283 1.61 -24.99 -19.89
N ALA A 284 0.97 -24.87 -21.06
CA ALA A 284 0.63 -23.58 -21.65
C ALA A 284 -0.47 -22.85 -20.87
N PHE A 285 -1.44 -23.59 -20.34
CA PHE A 285 -2.52 -23.05 -19.50
C PHE A 285 -1.98 -22.39 -18.23
N TRP A 286 -1.06 -23.05 -17.52
CA TRP A 286 -0.42 -22.45 -16.35
C TRP A 286 0.51 -21.31 -16.72
N ASP A 287 1.22 -21.35 -17.86
CA ASP A 287 2.01 -20.21 -18.34
C ASP A 287 1.14 -18.96 -18.55
N ALA A 288 -0.04 -19.12 -19.18
CA ALA A 288 -1.00 -18.03 -19.36
C ALA A 288 -1.57 -17.50 -18.02
N ILE A 289 -1.76 -18.37 -17.02
CA ILE A 289 -2.13 -17.96 -15.66
C ILE A 289 -1.01 -17.14 -15.02
N TRP A 290 0.24 -17.61 -15.09
CA TRP A 290 1.39 -16.93 -14.50
C TRP A 290 1.70 -15.58 -15.12
N ARG A 291 1.31 -15.38 -16.39
CA ARG A 291 1.36 -14.08 -17.07
C ARG A 291 0.14 -13.20 -16.78
N GLY A 292 -0.80 -13.66 -15.95
CA GLY A 292 -2.00 -12.93 -15.56
C GLY A 292 -3.02 -12.75 -16.68
N ARG A 293 -3.04 -13.64 -17.68
CA ARG A 293 -3.99 -13.61 -18.82
C ARG A 293 -5.21 -14.49 -18.58
N ILE A 294 -5.06 -15.54 -17.79
CA ILE A 294 -6.13 -16.42 -17.33
C ILE A 294 -6.17 -16.35 -15.81
N ALA A 295 -7.37 -16.32 -15.24
CA ALA A 295 -7.59 -16.42 -13.80
C ALA A 295 -8.76 -17.36 -13.50
N ALA A 296 -8.90 -17.74 -12.23
CA ALA A 296 -10.05 -18.50 -11.73
C ALA A 296 -10.79 -17.72 -10.66
N ASP A 297 -12.09 -17.96 -10.54
CA ASP A 297 -12.90 -17.31 -9.50
C ASP A 297 -12.55 -17.83 -8.08
N SER A 298 -12.04 -19.08 -7.97
CA SER A 298 -11.81 -19.74 -6.68
C SER A 298 -10.33 -19.84 -6.29
N PHE A 299 -10.05 -19.68 -4.99
CA PHE A 299 -8.74 -19.91 -4.38
C PHE A 299 -8.42 -21.40 -4.19
N SER A 300 -9.44 -22.27 -4.19
CA SER A 300 -9.26 -23.74 -4.07
C SER A 300 -8.38 -24.31 -5.19
N VAL A 301 -8.35 -23.64 -6.33
CA VAL A 301 -7.49 -23.93 -7.48
C VAL A 301 -6.01 -23.82 -7.12
N LEU A 302 -5.63 -22.79 -6.38
CA LEU A 302 -4.24 -22.57 -5.97
C LEU A 302 -3.79 -23.64 -4.98
N ALA A 303 -4.65 -24.05 -4.06
CA ALA A 303 -4.39 -25.15 -3.15
C ALA A 303 -4.23 -26.48 -3.89
N ALA A 304 -5.15 -26.81 -4.79
CA ALA A 304 -5.06 -28.00 -5.63
C ALA A 304 -3.80 -27.99 -6.51
N GLY A 305 -3.47 -26.83 -7.08
CA GLY A 305 -2.27 -26.59 -7.88
C GLY A 305 -1.00 -26.87 -7.09
N ARG A 306 -0.83 -26.25 -5.92
CA ARG A 306 0.30 -26.48 -5.01
C ARG A 306 0.46 -27.97 -4.67
N ASP A 307 -0.63 -28.65 -4.30
CA ASP A 307 -0.60 -30.05 -3.88
C ASP A 307 -0.14 -31.00 -5.01
N ARG A 308 -0.37 -30.61 -6.27
CA ARG A 308 0.06 -31.34 -7.48
C ARG A 308 1.25 -30.69 -8.19
N SER A 309 1.92 -29.72 -7.55
CA SER A 309 3.02 -28.94 -8.13
C SER A 309 2.70 -28.35 -9.52
N PHE A 310 1.44 -27.97 -9.73
CA PHE A 310 0.89 -27.42 -10.98
C PHE A 310 1.09 -28.34 -12.21
N ARG A 311 1.40 -29.61 -11.98
CA ARG A 311 1.60 -30.61 -13.02
C ARG A 311 0.36 -31.45 -13.20
N PHE A 312 0.10 -31.79 -14.45
CA PHE A 312 -0.88 -32.79 -14.79
C PHE A 312 -0.29 -34.17 -14.48
N GLU A 313 -0.74 -34.81 -13.41
CA GLU A 313 -0.46 -36.22 -13.18
C GLU A 313 -1.58 -37.05 -13.80
N ASP A 314 -1.22 -37.87 -14.79
CA ASP A 314 -2.09 -38.91 -15.30
C ASP A 314 -2.25 -39.94 -14.18
N VAL A 315 -3.34 -39.83 -13.41
CA VAL A 315 -3.63 -40.75 -12.31
C VAL A 315 -3.72 -42.13 -12.93
N ALA A 316 -2.65 -42.91 -12.77
CA ALA A 316 -2.53 -44.24 -13.33
C ALA A 316 -3.84 -44.99 -13.06
N SER A 317 -4.47 -45.47 -14.14
CA SER A 317 -5.74 -46.18 -14.10
C SER A 317 -5.82 -47.10 -12.88
N PRO A 318 -6.96 -47.18 -12.15
CA PRO A 318 -7.07 -47.92 -10.89
C PRO A 318 -6.70 -49.41 -10.96
N ARG A 319 -6.45 -49.94 -12.16
CA ARG A 319 -5.92 -51.28 -12.40
C ARG A 319 -4.52 -51.51 -11.84
N SER A 320 -3.67 -50.50 -11.66
CA SER A 320 -2.31 -50.66 -11.11
C SER A 320 -2.26 -50.69 -9.58
N ALA A 321 -3.24 -50.10 -8.89
CA ALA A 321 -3.37 -50.17 -7.43
C ALA A 321 -3.97 -51.51 -6.94
N MET A 322 -4.69 -52.22 -7.81
CA MET A 322 -5.30 -53.51 -7.50
C MET A 322 -4.29 -54.68 -7.47
N ALA A 323 -3.09 -54.49 -8.04
CA ALA A 323 -2.06 -55.53 -8.11
C ALA A 323 -1.21 -55.67 -6.83
N ARG A 324 -1.40 -54.81 -5.82
CA ARG A 324 -0.62 -54.85 -4.56
C ARG A 324 -1.45 -55.21 -3.32
N GLN A 325 -2.71 -55.58 -3.49
CA GLN A 325 -3.59 -55.96 -2.37
C GLN A 325 -4.41 -57.20 -2.70
N SER A 326 -3.74 -58.28 -3.10
CA SER A 326 -4.31 -59.63 -3.04
C SER A 326 -4.03 -60.22 -1.65
N GLY A 327 -4.85 -59.83 -0.67
CA GLY A 327 -4.75 -60.33 0.68
C GLY A 327 -5.99 -59.97 1.51
N GLN A 328 -6.95 -60.89 1.49
CA GLN A 328 -8.07 -61.04 2.43
C GLN A 328 -9.29 -60.09 2.37
N ALA A 329 -10.42 -60.81 2.25
CA ALA A 329 -11.72 -60.61 2.90
C ALA A 329 -12.88 -60.05 2.05
N TYR A 330 -13.84 -60.95 1.84
CA TYR A 330 -15.19 -60.74 1.35
C TYR A 330 -15.99 -59.88 2.36
N ALA A 331 -16.27 -58.62 2.03
CA ALA A 331 -17.41 -57.90 2.60
C ALA A 331 -17.86 -56.70 1.73
N SER A 332 -19.14 -56.73 1.33
CA SER A 332 -19.98 -55.59 0.90
C SER A 332 -19.68 -54.89 -0.44
N ARG A 333 -20.06 -55.54 -1.54
CA ARG A 333 -20.01 -54.99 -2.93
C ARG A 333 -20.94 -53.78 -3.20
N ARG A 334 -21.74 -53.31 -2.23
CA ARG A 334 -22.70 -52.20 -2.40
C ARG A 334 -22.15 -50.84 -1.93
N HIS A 335 -21.35 -50.80 -0.86
CA HIS A 335 -20.71 -49.56 -0.37
C HIS A 335 -19.44 -49.18 -1.15
N LEU A 336 -18.79 -50.17 -1.77
CA LEU A 336 -17.66 -49.97 -2.69
C LEU A 336 -18.08 -49.25 -3.98
N ARG A 337 -19.28 -49.50 -4.51
CA ARG A 337 -19.75 -48.85 -5.76
C ARG A 337 -20.10 -47.37 -5.56
N THR A 338 -20.62 -46.99 -4.40
CA THR A 338 -20.93 -45.58 -4.07
C THR A 338 -19.65 -44.78 -3.80
N ARG A 339 -18.66 -45.36 -3.09
CA ARG A 339 -17.31 -44.77 -2.97
C ARG A 339 -16.55 -44.73 -4.28
N MET A 340 -16.70 -45.73 -5.16
CA MET A 340 -16.11 -45.71 -6.51
C MET A 340 -16.76 -44.67 -7.42
N ARG A 341 -18.07 -44.41 -7.33
CA ARG A 341 -18.72 -43.34 -8.11
C ARG A 341 -18.36 -41.96 -7.60
N ALA A 342 -18.29 -41.76 -6.28
CA ALA A 342 -17.80 -40.50 -5.70
C ALA A 342 -16.30 -40.26 -6.00
N LYS A 343 -15.47 -41.32 -6.00
CA LYS A 343 -14.04 -41.23 -6.31
C LYS A 343 -13.75 -41.19 -7.82
N ALA A 344 -14.58 -41.78 -8.67
CA ALA A 344 -14.51 -41.64 -10.12
C ALA A 344 -15.07 -40.29 -10.60
N MET A 345 -15.99 -39.67 -9.85
CA MET A 345 -16.38 -38.26 -10.04
C MET A 345 -15.34 -37.30 -9.46
N ALA A 346 -14.56 -37.72 -8.46
CA ALA A 346 -13.41 -36.96 -7.91
C ALA A 346 -12.10 -37.13 -8.72
N VAL A 347 -12.11 -37.97 -9.76
CA VAL A 347 -11.05 -38.08 -10.78
C VAL A 347 -11.55 -37.37 -12.03
N SER A 348 -11.97 -36.11 -11.88
CA SER A 348 -12.01 -35.22 -13.03
C SER A 348 -10.56 -34.98 -13.46
N ARG A 349 -10.28 -35.21 -14.74
CA ARG A 349 -8.98 -35.06 -15.39
C ARG A 349 -8.56 -33.58 -15.52
N GLY A 350 -8.79 -32.75 -14.51
CA GLY A 350 -8.59 -31.32 -14.62
C GLY A 350 -8.50 -30.60 -13.27
N TRP A 351 -8.41 -29.27 -13.36
CA TRP A 351 -8.40 -28.38 -12.21
C TRP A 351 -9.83 -27.97 -11.82
N PRO A 352 -10.13 -27.84 -10.52
CA PRO A 352 -11.45 -27.39 -10.06
C PRO A 352 -11.70 -25.93 -10.49
N GLY A 353 -12.95 -25.49 -10.34
CA GLY A 353 -13.32 -24.09 -10.54
C GLY A 353 -13.65 -23.68 -11.97
N THR A 354 -14.03 -22.41 -12.09
CA THR A 354 -14.35 -21.70 -13.33
C THR A 354 -13.24 -20.72 -13.67
N TRP A 355 -12.92 -20.66 -14.94
CA TRP A 355 -11.80 -19.92 -15.52
C TRP A 355 -12.33 -18.83 -16.45
N TYR A 356 -11.61 -17.71 -16.50
CA TYR A 356 -11.92 -16.60 -17.38
C TYR A 356 -10.65 -15.96 -17.92
N ARG A 357 -10.81 -15.30 -19.07
CA ARG A 357 -9.78 -14.44 -19.65
C ARG A 357 -9.77 -13.11 -18.89
N VAL A 358 -8.61 -12.73 -18.39
CA VAL A 358 -8.41 -11.42 -17.77
C VAL A 358 -8.38 -10.37 -18.89
N PRO A 359 -9.24 -9.33 -18.85
CA PRO A 359 -9.26 -8.29 -19.88
C PRO A 359 -7.91 -7.58 -20.03
N ASP A 360 -7.64 -7.07 -21.23
CA ASP A 360 -6.55 -6.14 -21.45
C ASP A 360 -7.04 -4.73 -21.11
N ARG A 361 -6.55 -4.16 -19.98
CA ARG A 361 -6.81 -2.77 -19.64
C ARG A 361 -5.87 -1.86 -20.43
N ALA A 362 -6.43 -0.84 -21.08
CA ALA A 362 -5.62 0.20 -21.72
C ALA A 362 -4.82 0.95 -20.65
N SER A 363 -3.53 1.15 -20.89
CA SER A 363 -2.70 1.95 -19.99
C SER A 363 -3.13 3.42 -20.03
N ALA A 364 -2.98 4.12 -18.90
CA ALA A 364 -3.26 5.56 -18.79
C ALA A 364 -2.61 6.33 -19.94
N SER A 365 -3.45 7.04 -20.69
CA SER A 365 -3.11 7.63 -21.98
C SER A 365 -2.35 8.94 -21.82
N ASP A 366 -2.68 9.71 -20.78
CA ASP A 366 -2.08 11.02 -20.49
C ASP A 366 -1.39 11.10 -19.12
N ALA A 367 -0.75 12.25 -18.86
CA ALA A 367 0.03 12.47 -17.64
C ALA A 367 -0.83 12.61 -16.38
N ILE A 368 -2.07 13.10 -16.51
CA ILE A 368 -3.00 13.31 -15.40
C ILE A 368 -3.56 11.95 -14.96
N GLU A 369 -4.03 11.14 -15.91
CA GLU A 369 -4.50 9.77 -15.65
C GLU A 369 -3.40 8.94 -14.95
N ARG A 370 -2.15 9.02 -15.43
CA ARG A 370 -1.01 8.33 -14.80
C ARG A 370 -0.74 8.80 -13.38
N LEU A 371 -0.88 10.10 -13.12
CA LEU A 371 -0.70 10.66 -11.79
C LEU A 371 -1.79 10.15 -10.84
N GLU A 372 -3.06 10.13 -11.27
CA GLU A 372 -4.17 9.61 -10.50
C GLU A 372 -4.02 8.11 -10.21
N GLU A 373 -3.67 7.29 -11.21
CA GLU A 373 -3.36 5.86 -10.98
C GLU A 373 -2.21 5.68 -9.98
N ASN A 374 -1.18 6.52 -10.05
CA ASN A 374 -0.07 6.46 -9.10
C ASN A 374 -0.46 6.91 -7.69
N LYS A 375 -1.47 7.78 -7.53
CA LYS A 375 -2.04 8.10 -6.21
C LYS A 375 -2.76 6.89 -5.64
N ASP A 376 -3.55 6.18 -6.43
CA ASP A 376 -4.22 4.95 -5.99
C ASP A 376 -3.22 3.83 -5.66
N ARG A 377 -2.19 3.63 -6.49
CA ARG A 377 -1.06 2.74 -6.19
C ARG A 377 -0.33 3.13 -4.92
N SER A 378 -0.18 4.43 -4.65
CA SER A 378 0.41 4.92 -3.41
C SER A 378 -0.45 4.58 -2.20
N ARG A 379 -1.79 4.64 -2.31
CA ARG A 379 -2.72 4.20 -1.26
C ARG A 379 -2.57 2.72 -0.93
N ILE A 380 -2.37 1.85 -1.94
CA ILE A 380 -2.04 0.43 -1.70
C ILE A 380 -0.80 0.28 -0.80
N LEU A 381 0.28 1.03 -1.07
CA LEU A 381 1.48 0.97 -0.22
C LEU A 381 1.29 1.62 1.15
N LEU A 382 0.52 2.70 1.23
CA LEU A 382 0.19 3.36 2.49
C LEU A 382 -0.68 2.47 3.37
N ASP A 383 -1.60 1.71 2.79
CA ASP A 383 -2.35 0.70 3.53
C ASP A 383 -1.43 -0.41 3.96
N ARG A 384 -0.54 -0.92 3.10
CA ARG A 384 0.39 -1.98 3.51
C ARG A 384 1.33 -1.54 4.62
N TYR A 385 1.99 -0.41 4.48
CA TYR A 385 3.11 -0.03 5.35
C TYR A 385 2.76 1.04 6.38
N GLY A 386 1.75 1.87 6.14
CA GLY A 386 1.44 3.08 6.91
C GLY A 386 2.47 4.20 6.72
N VAL A 387 3.76 3.85 6.71
CA VAL A 387 4.92 4.69 6.36
C VAL A 387 5.60 4.10 5.13
N VAL A 388 5.50 4.79 3.99
CA VAL A 388 6.12 4.39 2.73
C VAL A 388 7.52 4.97 2.63
N THR A 389 8.49 4.09 2.41
CA THR A 389 9.91 4.42 2.19
C THR A 389 10.33 4.02 0.77
N ARG A 390 11.44 4.58 0.29
CA ARG A 390 12.02 4.24 -1.01
C ARG A 390 12.36 2.75 -1.10
N GLU A 391 12.92 2.20 -0.03
CA GLU A 391 13.31 0.79 0.09
C GLU A 391 12.09 -0.13 0.01
N ALA A 392 11.03 0.18 0.76
CA ALA A 392 9.79 -0.61 0.76
C ALA A 392 9.12 -0.60 -0.63
N ALA A 393 8.97 0.57 -1.25
CA ALA A 393 8.39 0.70 -2.59
C ALA A 393 9.22 -0.03 -3.67
N ASN A 394 10.55 0.07 -3.61
CA ASN A 394 11.41 -0.63 -4.58
C ASN A 394 11.43 -2.14 -4.37
N ARG A 395 11.23 -2.64 -3.15
CA ARG A 395 11.08 -4.07 -2.86
C ARG A 395 9.82 -4.66 -3.50
N GLU A 396 8.73 -3.90 -3.56
CA GLU A 396 7.49 -4.31 -4.23
C GLU A 396 7.67 -4.42 -5.75
N GLY A 397 8.43 -3.50 -6.34
CA GLY A 397 8.79 -3.55 -7.76
C GLY A 397 7.64 -3.12 -8.70
N GLY A 398 7.81 -3.37 -10.00
CA GLY A 398 6.81 -3.06 -11.03
C GLY A 398 6.32 -1.61 -11.01
N ALA A 399 5.00 -1.43 -11.07
CA ALA A 399 4.35 -0.11 -11.00
C ALA A 399 4.35 0.53 -9.60
N LEU A 400 4.78 -0.20 -8.58
CA LEU A 400 4.87 0.28 -7.19
C LEU A 400 6.25 0.85 -6.85
N ARG A 401 7.18 0.91 -7.81
CA ARG A 401 8.53 1.45 -7.59
C ARG A 401 8.50 2.93 -7.22
N TRP A 402 9.43 3.33 -6.36
CA TRP A 402 9.53 4.69 -5.83
C TRP A 402 9.53 5.78 -6.91
N ALA A 403 10.23 5.55 -8.03
CA ALA A 403 10.33 6.54 -9.11
C ALA A 403 8.98 6.90 -9.72
N ALA A 404 8.05 5.96 -9.81
CA ALA A 404 6.70 6.19 -10.33
C ALA A 404 5.80 6.86 -9.28
N LEU A 405 5.91 6.44 -8.02
CA LEU A 405 5.03 6.90 -6.94
C LEU A 405 5.43 8.24 -6.31
N PHE A 406 6.71 8.62 -6.37
CA PHE A 406 7.19 9.82 -5.68
C PHE A 406 6.46 11.13 -6.07
N PRO A 407 6.19 11.42 -7.36
CA PRO A 407 5.40 12.59 -7.72
C PRO A 407 3.98 12.56 -7.13
N ALA A 408 3.32 11.39 -7.17
CA ALA A 408 1.99 11.20 -6.60
C ALA A 408 1.99 11.41 -5.08
N LEU A 409 2.95 10.81 -4.36
CA LEU A 409 3.11 11.01 -2.92
C LEU A 409 3.36 12.48 -2.56
N ARG A 410 4.09 13.22 -3.41
CA ARG A 410 4.29 14.65 -3.19
C ARG A 410 2.99 15.44 -3.39
N VAL A 411 2.18 15.09 -4.38
CA VAL A 411 0.84 15.69 -4.57
C VAL A 411 -0.09 15.33 -3.41
N MET A 412 -0.05 14.10 -2.90
CA MET A 412 -0.83 13.66 -1.73
C MET A 412 -0.38 14.37 -0.44
N GLU A 413 0.90 14.72 -0.31
CA GLU A 413 1.39 15.56 0.80
C GLU A 413 0.84 16.99 0.66
N LEU A 414 0.78 17.51 -0.57
CA LEU A 414 0.18 18.81 -0.81
C LEU A 414 -1.32 18.80 -0.43
N SER A 415 -2.07 17.74 -0.73
CA SER A 415 -3.48 17.63 -0.29
C SER A 415 -3.64 17.38 1.20
N GLY A 416 -2.56 17.06 1.93
CA GLY A 416 -2.60 16.71 3.35
C GLY A 416 -3.07 15.28 3.64
N GLU A 417 -3.25 14.46 2.60
CA GLU A 417 -3.60 13.03 2.73
C GLU A 417 -2.46 12.24 3.39
N VAL A 418 -1.21 12.63 3.12
CA VAL A 418 -0.01 12.11 3.78
C VAL A 418 0.83 13.23 4.36
N VAL A 419 1.69 12.89 5.32
CA VAL A 419 2.71 13.79 5.84
C VAL A 419 4.10 13.25 5.47
N SER A 420 5.02 14.14 5.10
CA SER A 420 6.41 13.76 4.88
C SER A 420 7.26 14.01 6.13
N GLY A 421 8.25 13.16 6.38
CA GLY A 421 9.17 13.30 7.50
C GLY A 421 10.27 12.24 7.51
N LEU A 422 11.08 12.27 8.57
CA LEU A 422 12.03 11.21 8.90
C LEU A 422 11.44 10.41 10.08
N PHE A 423 10.74 9.31 9.77
CA PHE A 423 10.08 8.49 10.79
C PHE A 423 10.97 7.35 11.28
N PHE A 424 11.75 6.75 10.38
CA PHE A 424 12.74 5.73 10.71
C PHE A 424 14.15 6.13 10.25
N GLU A 425 15.15 5.80 11.04
CA GLU A 425 16.55 5.92 10.69
C GLU A 425 16.97 4.88 9.63
N ALA A 426 18.14 5.09 9.02
CA ALA A 426 18.76 4.20 8.02
C ALA A 426 17.99 3.96 6.70
N PHE A 427 16.78 4.49 6.54
CA PHE A 427 16.09 4.60 5.25
C PHE A 427 16.55 5.84 4.48
N SER A 428 16.59 5.76 3.16
CA SER A 428 17.06 6.85 2.30
C SER A 428 15.94 7.78 1.84
N GLY A 429 16.23 9.08 1.85
CA GLY A 429 15.33 10.09 1.31
C GLY A 429 14.08 10.36 2.18
N PRO A 430 13.09 11.07 1.62
CA PRO A 430 11.87 11.39 2.35
C PRO A 430 11.00 10.15 2.56
N GLN A 431 10.30 10.10 3.68
CA GLN A 431 9.32 9.07 3.99
C GLN A 431 7.93 9.71 4.06
N PHE A 432 6.91 9.01 3.58
CA PHE A 432 5.53 9.50 3.56
C PHE A 432 4.67 8.61 4.45
N ALA A 433 3.93 9.22 5.36
CA ALA A 433 3.11 8.48 6.31
C ALA A 433 1.66 8.96 6.27
N LEU A 434 0.73 8.03 6.48
CA LEU A 434 -0.63 8.40 6.83
C LEU A 434 -0.63 9.10 8.21
N PRO A 435 -1.46 10.12 8.45
CA PRO A 435 -1.56 10.74 9.78
C PRO A 435 -1.86 9.74 10.90
N GLN A 436 -2.64 8.69 10.61
CA GLN A 436 -2.92 7.61 11.56
C GLN A 436 -1.72 6.68 11.82
N ALA A 437 -0.86 6.48 10.83
CA ALA A 437 0.38 5.73 10.98
C ALA A 437 1.35 6.48 11.91
N VAL A 438 1.48 7.80 11.77
CA VAL A 438 2.27 8.64 12.69
C VAL A 438 1.75 8.51 14.12
N ARG A 439 0.43 8.63 14.34
CA ARG A 439 -0.19 8.46 15.66
C ARG A 439 0.00 7.06 16.26
N GLN A 440 0.12 6.02 15.42
CA GLN A 440 0.43 4.67 15.89
C GLN A 440 1.91 4.55 16.25
N LEU A 441 2.79 5.15 15.46
CA LEU A 441 4.23 5.15 15.67
C LEU A 441 4.62 5.92 16.95
N GLU A 442 3.96 7.03 17.25
CA GLU A 442 4.11 7.77 18.52
C GLU A 442 3.75 6.92 19.74
N ARG A 443 2.78 6.02 19.60
CA ARG A 443 2.31 5.09 20.65
C ARG A 443 2.98 3.72 20.58
N LEU A 444 3.99 3.56 19.73
CA LEU A 444 4.68 2.29 19.60
C LEU A 444 5.48 2.01 20.89
N ASN A 445 5.14 0.90 21.51
CA ASN A 445 5.93 0.26 22.54
C ASN A 445 6.41 -1.08 21.97
N THR A 446 7.70 -1.20 21.70
CA THR A 446 8.29 -2.41 21.10
C THR A 446 8.27 -3.59 22.08
N ALA A 447 8.25 -3.35 23.38
CA ALA A 447 8.14 -4.40 24.39
C ALA A 447 6.86 -5.25 24.26
N ASP A 448 5.79 -4.70 23.67
CA ASP A 448 4.56 -5.46 23.45
C ASP A 448 4.63 -6.36 22.18
N ALA A 449 5.71 -6.27 21.41
CA ALA A 449 5.83 -6.89 20.09
C ALA A 449 6.47 -8.28 20.17
N THR A 450 5.64 -9.30 20.43
CA THR A 450 6.03 -10.72 20.30
C THR A 450 5.28 -11.36 19.13
N PHE A 451 6.00 -11.73 18.08
CA PHE A 451 5.39 -12.24 16.85
C PHE A 451 6.34 -13.12 16.02
N TRP A 452 5.75 -13.90 15.11
CA TRP A 452 6.47 -14.73 14.16
C TRP A 452 6.05 -14.40 12.74
N VAL A 453 7.00 -14.24 11.83
CA VAL A 453 6.76 -13.75 10.49
C VAL A 453 7.63 -14.47 9.45
N SER A 454 7.07 -14.75 8.27
CA SER A 454 7.86 -15.25 7.14
C SER A 454 8.80 -14.16 6.62
N ALA A 455 9.99 -14.53 6.18
CA ALA A 455 10.94 -13.61 5.57
C ALA A 455 10.37 -12.94 4.30
N LEU A 456 9.42 -13.60 3.63
CA LEU A 456 8.68 -13.08 2.47
C LEU A 456 7.55 -12.11 2.85
N ASP A 457 7.15 -11.99 4.11
CA ASP A 457 6.04 -11.11 4.48
C ASP A 457 6.43 -9.63 4.31
N PRO A 458 5.49 -8.72 3.95
CA PRO A 458 5.78 -7.29 3.96
C PRO A 458 6.22 -6.73 5.33
N VAL A 459 5.80 -7.33 6.44
CA VAL A 459 6.22 -6.99 7.82
C VAL A 459 7.71 -7.29 8.05
N SER A 460 8.26 -8.29 7.35
CA SER A 460 9.66 -8.69 7.49
C SER A 460 10.59 -7.56 6.98
N PRO A 461 11.68 -7.25 7.68
CA PRO A 461 12.67 -6.29 7.19
C PRO A 461 13.58 -6.88 6.11
N CYS A 462 13.48 -8.19 5.84
CA CYS A 462 14.31 -8.86 4.84
C CYS A 462 14.10 -8.24 3.45
N GLY A 463 15.20 -8.09 2.71
CA GLY A 463 15.19 -7.52 1.36
C GLY A 463 15.09 -5.99 1.28
N LEU A 464 15.06 -5.27 2.41
CA LEU A 464 15.09 -3.80 2.44
C LEU A 464 16.51 -3.20 2.42
N SER A 465 17.55 -4.05 2.35
CA SER A 465 18.97 -3.64 2.40
C SER A 465 19.33 -2.80 3.63
N LEU A 466 18.57 -2.94 4.72
CA LEU A 466 18.85 -2.32 6.01
C LEU A 466 20.05 -3.01 6.67
N ARG A 467 20.86 -2.23 7.40
CA ARG A 467 22.01 -2.74 8.17
C ARG A 467 21.57 -3.34 9.51
N ILE A 468 20.73 -4.37 9.46
CA ILE A 468 20.28 -5.13 10.62
C ILE A 468 20.97 -6.50 10.59
N GLU A 469 21.68 -6.83 11.66
CA GLU A 469 22.42 -8.09 11.77
C GLU A 469 21.47 -9.29 11.93
N GLY A 470 21.93 -10.49 11.54
CA GLY A 470 21.19 -11.74 11.74
C GLY A 470 20.02 -11.99 10.79
N LEU A 471 19.65 -11.06 9.91
CA LEU A 471 18.55 -11.26 8.96
C LEU A 471 18.86 -12.37 7.94
N PRO A 472 17.95 -13.34 7.73
CA PRO A 472 18.11 -14.35 6.70
C PRO A 472 17.84 -13.78 5.30
N GLN A 473 18.13 -14.58 4.28
CA GLN A 473 17.68 -14.25 2.93
C GLN A 473 16.15 -14.26 2.84
N ARG A 474 15.60 -13.31 2.09
CA ARG A 474 14.17 -13.21 1.78
C ARG A 474 13.73 -14.34 0.85
N ARG A 475 13.41 -15.51 1.42
CA ARG A 475 13.04 -16.72 0.68
C ARG A 475 11.94 -17.48 1.40
N LEU A 476 11.20 -18.28 0.62
CA LEU A 476 10.19 -19.18 1.15
C LEU A 476 10.82 -20.16 2.15
N GLY A 477 10.14 -20.38 3.28
CA GLY A 477 10.62 -21.26 4.36
C GLY A 477 11.63 -20.61 5.30
N ASN A 478 12.00 -19.35 5.09
CA ASN A 478 12.73 -18.58 6.09
C ASN A 478 11.74 -17.78 6.94
N HIS A 479 11.97 -17.71 8.25
CA HIS A 479 11.09 -17.04 9.21
C HIS A 479 11.90 -16.34 10.30
N LEU A 480 11.29 -15.31 10.89
CA LEU A 480 11.83 -14.54 12.00
C LEU A 480 10.83 -14.56 13.16
N GLY A 481 11.34 -14.82 14.37
CA GLY A 481 10.62 -14.69 15.63
C GLY A 481 11.16 -13.50 16.40
N TYR A 482 10.27 -12.56 16.73
CA TYR A 482 10.56 -11.37 17.51
C TYR A 482 9.96 -11.51 18.90
N PHE A 483 10.72 -11.15 19.93
CA PHE A 483 10.27 -11.08 21.32
C PHE A 483 10.61 -9.70 21.87
N GLU A 484 9.62 -9.01 22.43
CA GLU A 484 9.75 -7.63 22.91
C GLU A 484 10.38 -6.66 21.88
N GLY A 485 10.11 -6.90 20.59
CA GLY A 485 10.60 -6.10 19.47
C GLY A 485 12.01 -6.47 18.97
N GLU A 486 12.73 -7.34 19.68
CA GLU A 486 14.06 -7.79 19.31
C GLU A 486 14.02 -9.12 18.53
N LEU A 487 14.97 -9.29 17.59
CA LEU A 487 15.07 -10.53 16.82
C LEU A 487 15.61 -11.67 17.70
N ALA A 488 14.74 -12.60 18.05
CA ALA A 488 15.05 -13.66 19.02
C ALA A 488 15.35 -15.01 18.35
N VAL A 489 14.66 -15.33 17.25
CA VAL A 489 14.80 -16.60 16.54
C VAL A 489 14.79 -16.38 15.03
N VAL A 490 15.69 -17.04 14.31
CA VAL A 490 15.69 -17.14 12.85
C VAL A 490 15.59 -18.61 12.47
N SER A 491 14.59 -18.95 11.67
CA SER A 491 14.40 -20.30 11.14
C SER A 491 14.63 -20.27 9.64
N GLU A 492 15.61 -21.00 9.13
CA GLU A 492 15.89 -21.08 7.71
C GLU A 492 15.48 -22.42 7.11
N SER A 493 14.98 -22.38 5.87
CA SER A 493 14.63 -23.56 5.06
C SER A 493 13.69 -24.52 5.80
N PHE A 494 12.62 -23.97 6.38
CA PHE A 494 11.64 -24.67 7.22
C PHE A 494 12.29 -25.34 8.44
N ALA A 495 12.99 -24.53 9.25
CA ALA A 495 13.69 -24.94 10.47
C ALA A 495 14.81 -25.97 10.27
N ARG A 496 15.36 -26.08 9.06
CA ARG A 496 16.55 -26.88 8.80
C ARG A 496 17.79 -26.34 9.50
N ARG A 497 17.87 -25.01 9.58
CA ARG A 497 18.82 -24.31 10.44
C ARG A 497 18.05 -23.37 11.34
N LEU A 498 18.36 -23.41 12.63
CA LEU A 498 17.83 -22.47 13.61
C LEU A 498 18.98 -21.62 14.15
N THR A 499 18.75 -20.32 14.22
CA THR A 499 19.58 -19.39 14.98
C THR A 499 18.72 -18.82 16.09
N ILE A 500 19.14 -18.98 17.33
CA ILE A 500 18.44 -18.58 18.54
C ILE A 500 19.36 -17.63 19.29
N HIS A 501 18.91 -16.39 19.47
CA HIS A 501 19.63 -15.30 20.12
C HIS A 501 19.33 -15.20 21.63
N LEU A 502 18.43 -16.05 22.13
CA LEU A 502 18.02 -16.16 23.52
C LEU A 502 18.80 -17.25 24.24
N ASP A 503 18.90 -17.19 25.56
CA ASP A 503 19.46 -18.27 26.37
C ASP A 503 18.56 -19.51 26.37
N VAL A 504 19.14 -20.69 26.62
CA VAL A 504 18.46 -22.00 26.55
C VAL A 504 17.23 -22.10 27.47
N ASP A 505 17.31 -21.49 28.65
CA ASP A 505 16.27 -21.51 29.68
C ASP A 505 15.42 -20.23 29.69
N ASP A 506 15.56 -19.38 28.68
CA ASP A 506 14.81 -18.13 28.58
C ASP A 506 13.30 -18.43 28.34
N PRO A 507 12.38 -17.90 29.19
CA PRO A 507 10.94 -18.09 29.01
C PRO A 507 10.41 -17.53 27.68
N ALA A 508 11.11 -16.58 27.04
CA ALA A 508 10.75 -16.05 25.73
C ALA A 508 10.69 -17.13 24.64
N LEU A 509 11.47 -18.20 24.77
CA LEU A 509 11.40 -19.34 23.85
C LEU A 509 10.03 -20.02 23.87
N ASP A 510 9.42 -20.16 25.04
CA ASP A 510 8.10 -20.78 25.17
C ASP A 510 6.99 -19.92 24.55
N ALA A 511 7.19 -18.61 24.41
CA ALA A 511 6.27 -17.73 23.71
C ALA A 511 6.38 -17.85 22.17
N LEU A 512 7.58 -18.15 21.65
CA LEU A 512 7.84 -18.19 20.20
C LEU A 512 7.67 -19.56 19.56
N LEU A 513 8.12 -20.62 20.24
CA LEU A 513 8.11 -21.99 19.71
C LEU A 513 6.74 -22.56 19.31
N PRO A 514 5.59 -22.15 19.89
CA PRO A 514 4.28 -22.55 19.39
C PRO A 514 4.04 -22.19 17.91
N ASN A 515 4.64 -21.11 17.41
CA ASN A 515 4.54 -20.75 15.99
C ASN A 515 5.33 -21.72 15.09
N LEU A 516 6.50 -22.17 15.55
CA LEU A 516 7.25 -23.22 14.87
C LEU A 516 6.47 -24.54 14.86
N ALA A 517 5.75 -24.86 15.94
CA ALA A 517 4.86 -26.03 15.98
C ALA A 517 3.73 -25.95 14.95
N ARG A 518 3.12 -24.78 14.74
CA ARG A 518 2.12 -24.58 13.67
C ARG A 518 2.70 -24.83 12.27
N ILE A 519 3.90 -24.31 11.99
CA ILE A 519 4.58 -24.55 10.71
C ILE A 519 4.85 -26.05 10.53
N CYS A 520 5.26 -26.73 11.61
CA CYS A 520 5.47 -28.17 11.59
C CYS A 520 4.18 -28.95 11.31
N ALA A 521 3.05 -28.55 11.91
CA ALA A 521 1.75 -29.18 11.69
C ALA A 521 1.32 -29.07 10.22
N ALA A 522 1.45 -27.89 9.61
CA ALA A 522 1.11 -27.67 8.20
C ALA A 522 1.95 -28.54 7.24
N ARG A 523 3.23 -28.77 7.56
CA ARG A 523 4.16 -29.56 6.73
C ARG A 523 4.28 -31.02 7.16
N LYS A 524 3.53 -31.46 8.18
CA LYS A 524 3.58 -32.76 8.85
C LYS A 524 4.88 -33.05 9.60
N ARG A 525 6.04 -32.69 9.05
CA ARG A 525 7.36 -32.94 9.64
C ARG A 525 8.38 -31.90 9.19
N LEU A 526 9.23 -31.47 10.11
CA LEU A 526 10.43 -30.66 9.84
C LEU A 526 11.69 -31.45 10.18
N THR A 527 12.81 -31.08 9.58
CA THR A 527 14.11 -31.70 9.85
C THR A 527 15.10 -30.60 10.18
N THR A 528 15.58 -30.55 11.42
CA THR A 528 16.57 -29.60 11.90
C THR A 528 17.95 -30.24 11.92
N GLU A 529 18.90 -29.65 11.18
CA GLU A 529 20.27 -30.13 11.08
C GLU A 529 21.20 -29.38 12.02
N THR A 530 21.04 -28.06 12.12
CA THR A 530 21.87 -27.21 12.98
C THR A 530 21.06 -26.23 13.83
N ILE A 531 21.57 -25.95 15.03
CA ILE A 531 21.11 -24.89 15.92
C ILE A 531 22.33 -24.08 16.34
N ASN A 532 22.33 -22.77 16.10
CA ASN A 532 23.47 -21.86 16.38
C ASN A 532 24.80 -22.33 15.76
N GLY A 533 24.72 -22.93 14.57
CA GLY A 533 25.89 -23.45 13.85
C GLY A 533 26.38 -24.83 14.30
N GLU A 534 25.87 -25.38 15.41
CA GLU A 534 26.21 -26.71 15.91
C GLU A 534 25.20 -27.78 15.47
N PRO A 535 25.60 -29.07 15.39
CA PRO A 535 24.67 -30.17 15.10
C PRO A 535 23.49 -30.18 16.08
N ALA A 536 22.27 -30.18 15.55
CA ALA A 536 21.05 -30.06 16.35
C ALA A 536 20.93 -31.14 17.44
N ARG A 537 21.43 -32.35 17.16
CA ARG A 537 21.41 -33.51 18.08
C ARG A 537 22.12 -33.28 19.43
N SER A 538 23.14 -32.42 19.45
CA SER A 538 23.93 -32.12 20.64
C SER A 538 23.56 -30.78 21.27
N SER A 539 22.58 -30.09 20.68
CA SER A 539 22.22 -28.74 21.08
C SER A 539 21.41 -28.76 22.38
N PRO A 540 21.73 -27.90 23.35
CA PRO A 540 20.96 -27.79 24.60
C PRO A 540 19.52 -27.28 24.36
N TYR A 541 19.27 -26.60 23.23
CA TYR A 541 17.95 -26.10 22.83
C TYR A 541 16.94 -27.21 22.48
N LEU A 542 17.38 -28.48 22.34
CA LEU A 542 16.45 -29.60 22.17
C LEU A 542 15.49 -29.74 23.35
N THR A 543 15.94 -29.42 24.57
CA THR A 543 15.07 -29.45 25.75
C THR A 543 13.94 -28.45 25.61
N ALA A 544 14.21 -27.23 25.12
CA ALA A 544 13.19 -26.24 24.83
C ALA A 544 12.24 -26.66 23.70
N LEU A 545 12.80 -27.13 22.57
CA LEU A 545 12.02 -27.61 21.42
C LEU A 545 11.08 -28.77 21.79
N SER A 546 11.56 -29.71 22.61
CA SER A 546 10.80 -30.89 23.02
C SER A 546 9.61 -30.56 23.93
N ARG A 547 9.54 -29.37 24.55
CA ARG A 547 8.36 -28.91 25.30
C ARG A 547 7.15 -28.70 24.38
N HIS A 548 7.38 -28.26 23.15
CA HIS A 548 6.32 -27.87 22.19
C HIS A 548 6.15 -28.85 21.04
N LEU A 549 7.21 -29.55 20.65
CA LEU A 549 7.27 -30.46 19.52
C LEU A 549 7.64 -31.88 19.96
N ALA A 550 7.26 -32.88 19.17
CA ALA A 550 7.84 -34.21 19.29
C ALA A 550 9.18 -34.21 18.56
N THR A 551 10.25 -34.59 19.26
CA THR A 551 11.62 -34.59 18.72
C THR A 551 12.12 -36.03 18.58
N VAL A 552 12.50 -36.42 17.36
CA VAL A 552 13.11 -37.74 17.09
C VAL A 552 14.48 -37.55 16.47
N SER A 553 15.52 -38.02 17.14
CA SER A 553 16.90 -37.90 16.65
C SER A 553 17.25 -39.02 15.65
N ASP A 554 17.96 -38.66 14.57
CA ASP A 554 18.53 -39.58 13.59
C ASP A 554 19.98 -39.18 13.25
N HIS A 555 20.71 -40.03 12.52
CA HIS A 555 22.10 -39.82 12.12
C HIS A 555 22.33 -38.51 11.33
N LYS A 556 21.31 -38.02 10.61
CA LYS A 556 21.37 -36.79 9.79
C LYS A 556 20.88 -35.51 10.48
N GLY A 557 20.14 -35.60 11.58
CA GLY A 557 19.53 -34.42 12.23
C GLY A 557 18.45 -34.80 13.24
N VAL A 558 17.65 -33.81 13.64
CA VAL A 558 16.50 -33.97 14.53
C VAL A 558 15.22 -33.73 13.76
N TYR A 559 14.32 -34.70 13.80
CA TYR A 559 12.99 -34.58 13.24
C TYR A 559 12.06 -33.95 14.25
N LEU A 560 11.35 -32.93 13.80
CA LEU A 560 10.31 -32.26 14.57
C LEU A 560 8.96 -32.68 13.99
N GLU A 561 8.07 -33.13 14.86
CA GLU A 561 6.69 -33.48 14.53
C GLU A 561 5.74 -32.68 15.44
N SER A 562 4.59 -32.28 14.89
CA SER A 562 3.54 -31.65 15.70
C SER A 562 3.01 -32.67 16.71
N ARG A 563 2.83 -32.24 17.96
CA ARG A 563 2.17 -33.06 18.99
C ARG A 563 0.64 -33.14 18.79
N PHE A 564 0.09 -32.33 17.89
CA PHE A 564 -1.34 -32.15 17.64
C PHE A 564 -1.66 -32.19 16.14
#